data_AF-A0A2Y9HF60-F1
#
_entry.id   AF-A0A2Y9HF60-F1
#
_cell.length_a   1.000
_cell.length_b   1.000
_cell.length_c   1.000
_cell.angle_alpha   90.00
_cell.angle_beta   90.00
_cell.angle_gamma   90.00
#
_symmetry.space_group_name_H-M   'P 1'
#
loop_
_entity.id
_entity.type
_entity.pdbx_description
1 polymer ?
#
loop_
_entity_poly.entity_id
_entity_poly.type
_entity_poly.pdbx_seq_one_letter_code
_entity_poly.pdbx_strand_id
1 'polypeptide(L)'
;MPWDARRPGGGADGGPEGAGAARSQAQKQCRKSSFAFYQAVRDLLPVWLLEDMRASEAFHWDERGRAAAYSPSEALLYALVHDHQAYAHYLLATFPRRALAPPSAGFRCCAAPGPHVALAVRYNRVGILRRILRTVRDFPPEERARVLDRRGCSRVEGGGTALHVACELARPECLFLLLGHGASPGLRDGGGLTPLELLLRQL
;
A
#
# COMPACT_ATOMS: atom_id res chain seq x y z
N MET A 1 -26.57 -3.86 -70.55
CA MET A 1 -25.43 -3.90 -71.49
C MET A 1 -24.98 -2.47 -71.74
N PRO A 2 -23.67 -2.20 -71.94
CA PRO A 2 -22.49 -2.36 -71.06
C PRO A 2 -21.79 -0.95 -70.89
N TRP A 3 -20.68 -0.68 -70.20
CA TRP A 3 -19.32 -1.26 -70.26
C TRP A 3 -18.39 -0.72 -69.12
N ASP A 4 -17.30 -1.46 -68.91
CA ASP A 4 -16.30 -1.50 -67.84
C ASP A 4 -15.39 -0.28 -67.57
N ALA A 5 -14.83 -0.16 -66.34
CA ALA A 5 -13.45 -0.60 -66.02
C ALA A 5 -12.86 -0.07 -64.67
N ARG A 6 -12.56 -1.03 -63.77
CA ARG A 6 -11.43 -1.20 -62.80
C ARG A 6 -10.91 -0.07 -61.85
N ARG A 7 -10.77 -0.48 -60.58
CA ARG A 7 -10.32 0.14 -59.29
C ARG A 7 -8.78 0.41 -59.21
N PRO A 8 -8.08 0.73 -58.06
CA PRO A 8 -8.50 0.98 -56.64
C PRO A 8 -7.72 2.08 -55.84
N GLY A 9 -8.11 2.30 -54.57
CA GLY A 9 -7.25 2.87 -53.50
C GLY A 9 -7.84 4.12 -52.82
N GLY A 10 -7.93 4.26 -51.49
CA GLY A 10 -7.44 3.46 -50.38
C GLY A 10 -8.41 3.50 -49.21
N GLY A 11 -8.49 2.37 -48.51
CA GLY A 11 -9.28 2.22 -47.30
C GLY A 11 -8.73 3.11 -46.21
N ALA A 12 -9.64 3.85 -45.57
CA ALA A 12 -9.45 4.32 -44.22
C ALA A 12 -9.57 3.10 -43.29
N ASP A 13 -8.48 2.35 -43.12
CA ASP A 13 -8.37 1.35 -42.07
C ASP A 13 -7.55 1.95 -40.94
N GLY A 14 -8.23 2.67 -40.05
CA GLY A 14 -7.72 2.99 -38.72
C GLY A 14 -7.70 1.71 -37.89
N GLY A 15 -6.73 0.85 -38.15
CA GLY A 15 -6.61 -0.46 -37.52
C GLY A 15 -6.37 -0.40 -35.99
N PRO A 16 -6.63 -1.50 -35.26
CA PRO A 16 -6.50 -1.61 -33.80
C PRO A 16 -5.05 -1.49 -33.27
N GLU A 17 -4.07 -1.30 -34.15
CA GLU A 17 -2.64 -1.24 -33.82
C GLU A 17 -2.25 0.03 -33.03
N GLY A 18 -2.93 1.16 -33.26
CA GLY A 18 -2.66 2.42 -32.56
C GLY A 18 -3.03 2.39 -31.07
N ALA A 19 -4.10 1.68 -30.72
CA ALA A 19 -4.54 1.52 -29.33
C ALA A 19 -3.59 0.61 -28.52
N GLY A 20 -3.02 -0.42 -29.16
CA GLY A 20 -2.05 -1.32 -28.55
C GLY A 20 -0.70 -0.65 -28.25
N ALA A 21 -0.20 0.15 -29.19
CA ALA A 21 1.06 0.89 -29.03
C ALA A 21 0.95 1.99 -27.95
N ALA A 22 -0.14 2.76 -27.95
CA ALA A 22 -0.40 3.79 -26.94
C ALA A 22 -0.51 3.20 -25.53
N ARG A 23 -1.18 2.05 -25.39
CA ARG A 23 -1.28 1.33 -24.11
C ARG A 23 0.07 0.81 -23.62
N SER A 24 0.92 0.30 -24.52
CA SER A 24 2.27 -0.17 -24.20
C SER A 24 3.20 0.97 -23.77
N GLN A 25 3.15 2.11 -24.45
CA GLN A 25 3.93 3.29 -24.10
C GLN A 25 3.50 3.90 -22.76
N ALA A 26 2.19 4.00 -22.53
CA ALA A 26 1.65 4.45 -21.25
C ALA A 26 2.03 3.50 -20.10
N GLN A 27 2.02 2.18 -20.32
CA GLN A 27 2.49 1.21 -19.31
C GLN A 27 3.98 1.37 -18.97
N LYS A 28 4.83 1.65 -19.97
CA LYS A 28 6.25 1.96 -19.74
C LYS A 28 6.43 3.25 -18.94
N GLN A 29 5.62 4.27 -19.22
CA GLN A 29 5.64 5.52 -18.48
C GLN A 29 5.24 5.34 -17.01
N CYS A 30 4.14 4.61 -16.73
CA CYS A 30 3.71 4.30 -15.36
C CYS A 30 4.81 3.57 -14.54
N ARG A 31 5.56 2.65 -15.18
CA ARG A 31 6.69 1.96 -14.54
C ARG A 31 7.83 2.90 -14.18
N LYS A 32 8.16 3.85 -15.08
CA LYS A 32 9.19 4.85 -14.83
C LYS A 32 8.79 5.78 -13.68
N SER A 33 7.57 6.29 -13.70
CA SER A 33 7.01 7.12 -12.62
C SER A 33 7.02 6.40 -11.28
N SER A 34 6.57 5.13 -11.25
CA SER A 34 6.56 4.31 -10.02
C SER A 34 7.96 4.13 -9.43
N PHE A 35 8.93 3.86 -10.30
CA PHE A 35 10.32 3.72 -9.90
C PHE A 35 10.94 5.04 -9.41
N ALA A 36 10.63 6.16 -10.07
CA ALA A 36 11.09 7.48 -9.67
C ALA A 36 10.56 7.87 -8.29
N PHE A 37 9.26 7.66 -8.03
CA PHE A 37 8.67 7.91 -6.72
C PHE A 37 9.27 7.01 -5.64
N TYR A 38 9.43 5.71 -5.93
CA TYR A 38 10.11 4.80 -5.01
C TYR A 38 11.51 5.29 -4.64
N GLN A 39 12.31 5.67 -5.64
CA GLN A 39 13.65 6.18 -5.44
C GLN A 39 13.65 7.47 -4.63
N ALA A 40 12.75 8.41 -4.92
CA ALA A 40 12.62 9.67 -4.18
C ALA A 40 12.30 9.45 -2.69
N VAL A 41 11.41 8.50 -2.37
CA VAL A 41 11.09 8.16 -0.97
C VAL A 41 12.28 7.48 -0.29
N ARG A 42 12.96 6.55 -0.98
CA ARG A 42 14.15 5.87 -0.46
C ARG A 42 15.31 6.84 -0.19
N ASP A 43 15.50 7.80 -1.08
CA ASP A 43 16.57 8.81 -0.99
C ASP A 43 16.17 9.98 -0.05
N LEU A 44 15.06 9.83 0.69
CA LEU A 44 14.57 10.74 1.73
C LEU A 44 14.34 12.18 1.25
N LEU A 45 13.88 12.36 0.01
CA LEU A 45 13.62 13.68 -0.54
C LEU A 45 12.54 14.45 0.27
N PRO A 46 12.54 15.80 0.21
CA PRO A 46 11.60 16.62 0.96
C PRO A 46 10.13 16.32 0.63
N VAL A 47 9.27 16.47 1.65
CA VAL A 47 7.83 16.18 1.57
C VAL A 47 7.12 16.90 0.42
N TRP A 48 7.46 18.17 0.16
CA TRP A 48 6.82 18.94 -0.91
C TRP A 48 7.07 18.32 -2.29
N LEU A 49 8.27 17.79 -2.54
CA LEU A 49 8.62 17.16 -3.80
C LEU A 49 7.93 15.81 -3.94
N LEU A 50 7.89 15.04 -2.85
CA LEU A 50 7.20 13.75 -2.83
C LEU A 50 5.70 13.92 -3.10
N GLU A 51 5.09 14.96 -2.56
CA GLU A 51 3.67 15.24 -2.79
C GLU A 51 3.39 15.80 -4.18
N ASP A 52 4.29 16.61 -4.74
CA ASP A 52 4.20 17.02 -6.14
C ASP A 52 4.27 15.80 -7.07
N MET A 53 5.25 14.92 -6.89
CA MET A 53 5.33 13.66 -7.63
C MET A 53 4.08 12.80 -7.45
N ARG A 54 3.62 12.62 -6.20
CA ARG A 54 2.46 11.80 -5.87
C ARG A 54 1.17 12.33 -6.50
N ALA A 55 0.99 13.65 -6.56
CA ALA A 55 -0.23 14.28 -7.08
C ALA A 55 -0.22 14.45 -8.61
N SER A 56 0.95 14.63 -9.20
CA SER A 56 1.11 14.99 -10.61
C SER A 56 1.34 13.79 -11.53
N GLU A 57 1.82 12.65 -11.01
CA GLU A 57 2.14 11.48 -11.82
C GLU A 57 1.14 10.33 -11.68
N ALA A 58 0.91 9.61 -12.78
CA ALA A 58 0.16 8.36 -12.77
C ALA A 58 1.11 7.17 -12.63
N PHE A 59 0.88 6.35 -11.61
CA PHE A 59 1.78 5.26 -11.24
C PHE A 59 1.23 3.89 -11.64
N HIS A 60 -0.09 3.73 -11.61
CA HIS A 60 -0.74 2.47 -11.94
C HIS A 60 -2.08 2.71 -12.63
N TRP A 61 -2.68 1.63 -13.14
CA TRP A 61 -4.02 1.65 -13.71
C TRP A 61 -5.00 1.14 -12.66
N ASP A 62 -6.07 1.91 -12.42
CA ASP A 62 -7.16 1.48 -11.56
C ASP A 62 -8.00 0.38 -12.24
N GLU A 63 -8.90 -0.25 -11.48
CA GLU A 63 -9.82 -1.30 -11.99
C GLU A 63 -10.74 -0.80 -13.11
N ARG A 64 -10.85 0.52 -13.29
CA ARG A 64 -11.65 1.18 -14.34
C ARG A 64 -10.80 1.52 -15.56
N GLY A 65 -9.54 1.11 -15.60
CA GLY A 65 -8.62 1.38 -16.70
C GLY A 65 -8.22 2.85 -16.79
N ARG A 66 -8.17 3.57 -15.66
CA ARG A 66 -7.66 4.95 -15.60
C ARG A 66 -6.30 5.01 -14.92
N ALA A 67 -5.43 5.85 -15.44
CA ALA A 67 -4.13 6.11 -14.84
C ALA A 67 -4.33 6.85 -13.51
N ALA A 68 -3.78 6.32 -12.42
CA ALA A 68 -4.02 6.80 -11.06
C ALA A 68 -2.71 7.10 -10.32
N ALA A 69 -2.73 8.21 -9.60
CA ALA A 69 -1.74 8.60 -8.61
C ALA A 69 -1.74 7.65 -7.39
N TYR A 70 -0.63 7.58 -6.65
CA TYR A 70 -0.61 6.85 -5.39
C TYR A 70 -1.48 7.57 -4.36
N SER A 71 -2.32 6.80 -3.67
CA SER A 71 -3.06 7.27 -2.52
C SER A 71 -2.14 7.57 -1.33
N PRO A 72 -2.57 8.38 -0.35
CA PRO A 72 -1.82 8.58 0.89
C PRO A 72 -1.51 7.26 1.62
N SER A 73 -2.41 6.28 1.52
CA SER A 73 -2.20 4.92 2.04
C SER A 73 -1.00 4.24 1.40
N GLU A 74 -0.90 4.28 0.06
CA GLU A 74 0.19 3.64 -0.67
C GLU A 74 1.51 4.37 -0.44
N ALA A 75 1.49 5.71 -0.42
CA ALA A 75 2.66 6.51 -0.06
C ALA A 75 3.17 6.20 1.36
N LEU A 76 2.27 5.98 2.32
CA LEU A 76 2.65 5.61 3.69
C LEU A 76 3.34 4.24 3.75
N LEU A 77 3.00 3.29 2.88
CA LEU A 77 3.71 2.01 2.78
C LEU A 77 5.18 2.23 2.41
N TYR A 78 5.45 3.07 1.41
CA TYR A 78 6.83 3.39 1.02
C TYR A 78 7.58 4.14 2.14
N ALA A 79 6.92 5.08 2.82
CA ALA A 79 7.50 5.77 3.96
C ALA A 79 7.88 4.80 5.10
N LEU A 80 7.08 3.76 5.33
CA LEU A 80 7.37 2.71 6.32
C LEU A 80 8.56 1.83 5.91
N VAL A 81 8.62 1.42 4.63
CA VAL A 81 9.75 0.61 4.12
C VAL A 81 11.07 1.37 4.33
N HIS A 82 11.09 2.66 4.02
CA HIS A 82 12.31 3.49 4.03
C HIS A 82 12.51 4.34 5.29
N ASP A 83 11.67 4.18 6.32
CA ASP A 83 11.70 4.98 7.55
C ASP A 83 11.64 6.50 7.32
N HIS A 84 10.92 6.94 6.29
CA HIS A 84 10.80 8.35 5.98
C HIS A 84 9.84 9.04 6.97
N GLN A 85 10.36 9.37 8.15
CA GLN A 85 9.55 9.86 9.26
C GLN A 85 8.84 11.18 8.98
N ALA A 86 9.49 12.09 8.24
CA ALA A 86 8.91 13.37 7.87
C ALA A 86 7.72 13.18 6.94
N TYR A 87 7.85 12.28 5.96
CA TYR A 87 6.77 12.01 5.03
C TYR A 87 5.62 11.25 5.69
N ALA A 88 5.93 10.24 6.52
CA ALA A 88 4.91 9.53 7.30
C ALA A 88 4.16 10.49 8.24
N HIS A 89 4.86 11.43 8.89
CA HIS A 89 4.24 12.46 9.71
C HIS A 89 3.28 13.32 8.91
N TYR A 90 3.72 13.83 7.76
CA TYR A 90 2.89 14.66 6.89
C TYR A 90 1.63 13.90 6.44
N LEU A 91 1.77 12.68 5.93
CA LEU A 91 0.63 11.89 5.44
C LEU A 91 -0.41 11.63 6.55
N LEU A 92 0.06 11.29 7.77
CA LEU A 92 -0.82 11.04 8.91
C LEU A 92 -1.46 12.31 9.48
N ALA A 93 -0.79 13.46 9.40
CA ALA A 93 -1.32 14.74 9.85
C ALA A 93 -2.34 15.33 8.85
N THR A 94 -2.03 15.25 7.56
CA THR A 94 -2.84 15.86 6.49
C THR A 94 -4.01 14.97 6.07
N PHE A 95 -3.81 13.64 6.06
CA PHE A 95 -4.77 12.68 5.52
C PHE A 95 -5.03 11.48 6.44
N PRO A 96 -5.32 11.66 7.74
CA PRO A 96 -5.29 10.57 8.72
C PRO A 96 -6.10 9.33 8.32
N ARG A 97 -7.36 9.51 7.89
CA ARG A 97 -8.22 8.40 7.44
C ARG A 97 -7.77 7.79 6.11
N ARG A 98 -7.35 8.62 5.14
CA ARG A 98 -6.93 8.13 3.81
C ARG A 98 -5.55 7.47 3.85
N ALA A 99 -4.67 7.91 4.74
CA ALA A 99 -3.36 7.32 4.95
C ALA A 99 -3.43 5.94 5.61
N LEU A 100 -4.46 5.68 6.43
CA LEU A 100 -4.70 4.39 7.10
C LEU A 100 -5.81 3.55 6.42
N ALA A 101 -6.30 4.00 5.27
CA ALA A 101 -7.27 3.27 4.47
C ALA A 101 -6.64 1.98 3.90
N PRO A 102 -7.43 0.96 3.52
CA PRO A 102 -6.91 -0.14 2.73
C PRO A 102 -6.32 0.36 1.40
N PRO A 103 -5.09 -0.05 1.00
CA PRO A 103 -4.49 0.34 -0.28
C PRO A 103 -5.25 -0.28 -1.47
N SER A 104 -5.02 0.12 -2.71
CA SER A 104 -5.75 -0.44 -3.86
C SER A 104 -5.48 -1.95 -4.09
N ALA A 105 -6.26 -2.61 -4.94
CA ALA A 105 -6.13 -4.06 -5.18
C ALA A 105 -4.75 -4.48 -5.70
N GLY A 106 -4.04 -3.61 -6.43
CA GLY A 106 -2.65 -3.83 -6.85
C GLY A 106 -1.65 -3.96 -5.69
N PHE A 107 -2.06 -3.59 -4.48
CA PHE A 107 -1.29 -3.70 -3.24
C PHE A 107 -1.86 -4.78 -2.30
N ARG A 108 -2.92 -5.50 -2.69
CA ARG A 108 -3.55 -6.55 -1.87
C ARG A 108 -3.33 -7.95 -2.44
N CYS A 109 -2.99 -8.87 -1.53
CA CYS A 109 -3.06 -10.33 -1.66
C CYS A 109 -2.01 -11.02 -2.56
N CYS A 110 -0.84 -11.37 -1.98
CA CYS A 110 0.20 -12.27 -2.52
C CYS A 110 1.47 -11.61 -3.13
N ALA A 111 1.99 -10.57 -2.45
CA ALA A 111 3.41 -10.22 -2.29
C ALA A 111 3.54 -9.18 -1.14
N ALA A 112 2.96 -9.49 0.03
CA ALA A 112 2.38 -8.49 0.93
C ALA A 112 3.28 -8.02 2.09
N PRO A 113 3.34 -6.72 2.34
CA PRO A 113 3.38 -6.16 3.68
C PRO A 113 1.98 -5.84 4.22
N GLY A 114 1.71 -6.19 5.49
CA GLY A 114 0.48 -5.86 6.19
C GLY A 114 0.19 -4.34 6.27
N PRO A 115 -1.07 -3.96 6.53
CA PRO A 115 -1.71 -2.70 6.12
C PRO A 115 -0.90 -1.42 6.37
N HIS A 116 -0.55 -1.08 7.61
CA HIS A 116 0.44 -0.02 7.90
C HIS A 116 1.07 -0.31 9.26
N VAL A 117 0.21 -0.68 10.21
CA VAL A 117 0.58 -1.08 11.58
C VAL A 117 1.48 -2.31 11.55
N ALA A 118 1.06 -3.40 10.90
CA ALA A 118 1.84 -4.63 10.81
C ALA A 118 3.19 -4.41 10.10
N LEU A 119 3.24 -3.55 9.09
CA LEU A 119 4.48 -3.22 8.40
C LEU A 119 5.44 -2.39 9.26
N ALA A 120 4.90 -1.43 10.03
CA ALA A 120 5.67 -0.67 11.00
C ALA A 120 6.31 -1.60 12.04
N VAL A 121 5.60 -2.63 12.48
CA VAL A 121 6.14 -3.65 13.40
C VAL A 121 7.21 -4.48 12.71
N ARG A 122 6.94 -5.01 11.51
CA ARG A 122 7.84 -5.88 10.75
C ARG A 122 9.20 -5.23 10.50
N TYR A 123 9.20 -3.97 10.08
CA TYR A 123 10.42 -3.20 9.87
C TYR A 123 10.91 -2.46 11.12
N ASN A 124 10.31 -2.72 12.29
CA ASN A 124 10.65 -2.12 13.57
C ASN A 124 10.69 -0.56 13.54
N ARG A 125 9.77 0.06 12.79
CA ARG A 125 9.61 1.51 12.64
C ARG A 125 8.86 2.11 13.81
N VAL A 126 9.41 1.98 15.01
CA VAL A 126 8.75 2.38 16.27
C VAL A 126 8.32 3.86 16.25
N GLY A 127 9.13 4.75 15.69
CA GLY A 127 8.81 6.18 15.56
C GLY A 127 7.55 6.43 14.74
N ILE A 128 7.43 5.76 13.58
CA ILE A 128 6.25 5.87 12.72
C ILE A 128 5.06 5.13 13.34
N LEU A 129 5.27 3.96 13.96
CA LEU A 129 4.24 3.22 14.70
C LEU A 129 3.59 4.10 15.78
N ARG A 130 4.39 4.79 16.61
CA ARG A 130 3.87 5.74 17.61
C ARG A 130 3.04 6.87 17.01
N ARG A 131 3.34 7.31 15.79
CA ARG A 131 2.55 8.33 15.09
C ARG A 131 1.23 7.75 14.62
N ILE A 132 1.24 6.58 13.98
CA ILE A 132 0.03 5.85 13.57
C ILE A 132 -0.89 5.63 14.78
N LEU A 133 -0.34 5.12 15.89
CA LEU A 133 -1.10 4.81 17.11
C LEU A 133 -1.69 6.06 17.78
N ARG A 134 -1.00 7.21 17.69
CA ARG A 134 -1.56 8.50 18.12
C ARG A 134 -2.71 8.94 17.21
N THR A 135 -2.55 8.84 15.90
CA THR A 135 -3.58 9.21 14.93
C THR A 135 -4.87 8.38 15.10
N VAL A 136 -4.77 7.06 15.29
CA VAL A 136 -5.96 6.21 15.45
C VAL A 136 -6.67 6.38 16.79
N ARG A 137 -6.03 7.00 17.80
CA ARG A 137 -6.68 7.29 19.07
C ARG A 137 -7.89 8.21 18.89
N ASP A 138 -7.80 9.12 17.92
CA ASP A 138 -8.81 10.11 17.61
C ASP A 138 -9.91 9.57 16.67
N PHE A 139 -9.81 8.30 16.25
CA PHE A 139 -10.84 7.65 15.43
C PHE A 139 -11.97 7.09 16.29
N PRO A 140 -13.18 6.92 15.73
CA PRO A 140 -14.24 6.16 16.37
C PRO A 140 -13.76 4.76 16.79
N PRO A 141 -14.25 4.18 17.90
CA PRO A 141 -13.77 2.89 18.41
C PRO A 141 -13.78 1.77 17.36
N GLU A 142 -14.81 1.71 16.51
CA GLU A 142 -14.91 0.71 15.45
C GLU A 142 -13.84 0.89 14.37
N GLU A 143 -13.62 2.12 13.91
CA GLU A 143 -12.57 2.42 12.93
C GLU A 143 -11.18 2.13 13.51
N ARG A 144 -10.95 2.52 14.76
CA ARG A 144 -9.70 2.23 15.48
C ARG A 144 -9.44 0.73 15.55
N ALA A 145 -10.42 -0.06 15.98
CA ALA A 145 -10.32 -1.52 16.02
C ALA A 145 -10.02 -2.09 14.62
N ARG A 146 -10.72 -1.62 13.57
CA ARG A 146 -10.46 -2.05 12.19
C ARG A 146 -9.05 -1.75 11.68
N VAL A 147 -8.36 -0.74 12.22
CA VAL A 147 -6.96 -0.44 11.87
C VAL A 147 -5.99 -1.32 12.68
N LEU A 148 -6.20 -1.42 13.99
CA LEU A 148 -5.31 -2.15 14.90
C LEU A 148 -5.39 -3.68 14.71
N ASP A 149 -6.59 -4.19 14.51
CA ASP A 149 -6.91 -5.62 14.48
C ASP A 149 -7.01 -6.18 13.07
N ARG A 150 -6.57 -5.41 12.07
CA ARG A 150 -6.59 -5.85 10.68
C ARG A 150 -5.66 -7.06 10.51
N ARG A 151 -6.23 -8.12 9.95
CA ARG A 151 -5.52 -9.37 9.63
C ARG A 151 -4.76 -9.24 8.31
N GLY A 152 -3.56 -9.79 8.29
CA GLY A 152 -2.75 -9.96 7.10
C GLY A 152 -3.27 -11.06 6.18
N CYS A 153 -2.57 -11.29 5.08
CA CYS A 153 -2.90 -12.37 4.15
C CYS A 153 -2.46 -13.72 4.73
N SER A 154 -3.34 -14.73 4.71
CA SER A 154 -3.02 -16.10 5.15
C SER A 154 -1.85 -16.75 4.40
N ARG A 155 -1.59 -16.30 3.17
CA ARG A 155 -0.52 -16.83 2.30
C ARG A 155 0.85 -16.20 2.53
N VAL A 156 0.94 -15.05 3.20
CA VAL A 156 2.19 -14.27 3.32
C VAL A 156 2.52 -13.90 4.76
N GLU A 157 1.52 -13.80 5.65
CA GLU A 157 1.70 -13.36 7.04
C GLU A 157 1.00 -14.31 8.03
N GLY A 158 0.82 -15.56 7.65
CA GLY A 158 0.06 -16.54 8.44
C GLY A 158 -1.38 -16.11 8.73
N GLY A 159 -1.88 -15.01 8.16
CA GLY A 159 -3.20 -14.43 8.46
C GLY A 159 -3.26 -13.68 9.80
N GLY A 160 -2.11 -13.38 10.40
CA GLY A 160 -2.01 -12.75 11.72
C GLY A 160 -2.27 -11.25 11.71
N THR A 161 -2.49 -10.69 12.90
CA THR A 161 -2.53 -9.24 13.17
C THR A 161 -1.13 -8.69 13.46
N ALA A 162 -1.00 -7.36 13.61
CA ALA A 162 0.26 -6.74 14.01
C ALA A 162 0.84 -7.27 15.34
N LEU A 163 -0.03 -7.75 16.26
CA LEU A 163 0.41 -8.40 17.50
C LEU A 163 1.10 -9.74 17.23
N HIS A 164 0.60 -10.53 16.27
CA HIS A 164 1.27 -11.78 15.87
C HIS A 164 2.65 -11.50 15.32
N VAL A 165 2.77 -10.49 14.44
CA VAL A 165 4.06 -10.07 13.87
C VAL A 165 5.01 -9.59 14.97
N ALA A 166 4.52 -8.88 16.00
CA ALA A 166 5.34 -8.44 17.12
C ALA A 166 5.88 -9.61 17.95
N CYS A 167 5.04 -10.63 18.21
CA CYS A 167 5.45 -11.84 18.90
C CYS A 167 6.45 -12.67 18.07
N GLU A 168 6.10 -12.97 16.82
CA GLU A 168 6.89 -13.77 15.88
C GLU A 168 8.31 -13.23 15.71
N LEU A 169 8.45 -11.90 15.66
CA LEU A 169 9.73 -11.22 15.43
C LEU A 169 10.40 -10.72 16.72
N ALA A 170 9.92 -11.16 17.90
CA ALA A 170 10.42 -10.76 19.22
C ALA A 170 10.59 -9.23 19.36
N ARG A 171 9.52 -8.47 19.11
CA ARG A 171 9.48 -6.99 19.18
C ARG A 171 8.66 -6.53 20.40
N PRO A 172 9.19 -6.60 21.63
CA PRO A 172 8.44 -6.29 22.85
C PRO A 172 7.96 -4.83 22.90
N GLU A 173 8.76 -3.87 22.42
CA GLU A 173 8.36 -2.46 22.39
C GLU A 173 7.12 -2.23 21.50
N CYS A 174 7.11 -2.83 20.30
CA CYS A 174 5.95 -2.81 19.41
C CYS A 174 4.74 -3.51 20.04
N LEU A 175 4.95 -4.65 20.71
CA LEU A 175 3.90 -5.39 21.41
C LEU A 175 3.24 -4.52 22.49
N PHE A 176 4.04 -3.89 23.35
CA PHE A 176 3.54 -3.00 24.40
C PHE A 176 2.80 -1.79 23.82
N LEU A 177 3.33 -1.17 22.77
CA LEU A 177 2.66 -0.06 22.11
C LEU A 177 1.29 -0.46 21.54
N LEU A 178 1.20 -1.60 20.87
CA LEU A 178 -0.05 -2.08 20.31
C LEU A 178 -1.10 -2.38 21.39
N LEU A 179 -0.71 -3.10 22.45
CA LEU A 179 -1.60 -3.44 23.56
C LEU A 179 -2.07 -2.18 24.31
N GLY A 180 -1.16 -1.24 24.57
CA GLY A 180 -1.48 0.03 25.23
C GLY A 180 -2.44 0.92 24.43
N HIS A 181 -2.55 0.69 23.12
CA HIS A 181 -3.50 1.38 22.23
C HIS A 181 -4.77 0.57 21.91
N GLY A 182 -4.96 -0.60 22.54
CA GLY A 182 -6.18 -1.38 22.47
C GLY A 182 -6.25 -2.39 21.32
N ALA A 183 -5.12 -2.82 20.76
CA ALA A 183 -5.09 -3.95 19.84
C ALA A 183 -5.50 -5.25 20.57
N SER A 184 -6.33 -6.09 19.95
CA SER A 184 -6.91 -7.27 20.57
C SER A 184 -5.94 -8.46 20.59
N PRO A 185 -5.51 -8.96 21.78
CA PRO A 185 -4.64 -10.13 21.88
C PRO A 185 -5.39 -11.45 21.68
N GLY A 186 -6.73 -11.45 21.60
CA GLY A 186 -7.55 -12.67 21.49
C GLY A 186 -7.77 -13.15 20.05
N LEU A 187 -7.31 -12.41 19.05
CA LEU A 187 -7.51 -12.77 17.65
C LEU A 187 -6.57 -13.90 17.28
N ARG A 188 -7.10 -14.96 16.66
CA ARG A 188 -6.31 -16.08 16.13
C ARG A 188 -5.80 -15.77 14.72
N ASP A 189 -4.60 -16.15 14.34
CA ASP A 189 -4.12 -16.09 12.95
C ASP A 189 -4.80 -17.14 12.05
N GLY A 190 -4.30 -17.32 10.83
CA GLY A 190 -4.73 -18.34 9.88
C GLY A 190 -4.30 -19.76 10.23
N GLY A 191 -3.34 -19.93 11.13
CA GLY A 191 -3.01 -21.21 11.78
C GLY A 191 -3.89 -21.49 13.00
N GLY A 192 -4.78 -20.57 13.37
CA GLY A 192 -5.65 -20.69 14.53
C GLY A 192 -4.99 -20.34 15.86
N LEU A 193 -3.78 -19.75 15.87
CA LEU A 193 -3.06 -19.39 17.09
C LEU A 193 -3.27 -17.93 17.45
N THR A 194 -3.41 -17.61 18.73
CA THR A 194 -3.33 -16.22 19.23
C THR A 194 -1.86 -15.73 19.24
N PRO A 195 -1.59 -14.41 19.34
CA PRO A 195 -0.22 -13.90 19.45
C PRO A 195 0.57 -14.52 20.61
N LEU A 196 -0.08 -14.77 21.75
CA LEU A 196 0.55 -15.39 22.91
C LEU A 196 0.85 -16.87 22.67
N GLU A 197 -0.12 -17.63 22.13
CA GLU A 197 0.09 -19.04 21.76
C GLU A 197 1.23 -19.18 20.74
N LEU A 198 1.33 -18.25 19.78
CA LEU A 198 2.43 -18.21 18.80
C LEU A 198 3.78 -17.98 19.48
N LEU A 199 3.88 -17.02 20.41
CA LEU A 199 5.10 -16.74 21.16
C LEU A 199 5.57 -17.94 21.98
N LEU A 200 4.64 -18.61 22.68
CA LEU A 200 4.95 -19.76 23.52
C LEU A 200 5.47 -20.97 22.74
N ARG A 201 5.14 -21.10 21.45
CA ARG A 201 5.68 -22.17 20.59
C ARG A 201 7.15 -21.98 20.20
N GLN A 202 7.70 -20.79 20.43
CA GLN A 202 9.08 -20.45 20.06
C GLN A 202 10.07 -20.57 21.24
N LEU A 203 9.56 -20.86 22.45
CA LEU A 203 10.33 -21.11 23.67
C LEU A 203 10.57 -22.60 23.86
#